data_AF-A0A7C6Y8D4-F1
#
_entry.id   AF-A0A7C6Y8D4-F1
#
_cell.length_a   1.000
_cell.length_b   1.000
_cell.length_c   1.000
_cell.angle_alpha   90.00
_cell.angle_beta   90.00
_cell.angle_gamma   90.00
#
_symmetry.space_group_name_H-M   'P 1'
#
loop_
_entity.id
_entity.type
_entity.pdbx_description
1 polymer ?
#
loop_
_entity_poly.entity_id
_entity_poly.type
_entity_poly.pdbx_seq_one_letter_code
_entity_poly.pdbx_strand_id
1 'polypeptide(L)'
;MVSPIIFVSGIFFVFITYFIIYIRIYNKRKLQLIDWSILSLATFNGLGFTFVYWATNNGKNNPFWTQYITMYDNYTATIYLLLCIILGLSYVFGWNIIKSIKRLPAKNEKTLKESFYLNAVIKTRLIAWVMLFLGIVSYALYTKAYGGFLGILNYTIAIRSGTISIYNPLSFLQKLGYFPLFSSYLFFGQIIEKTKAKTANKRCFFGYIISFAFSIYVLYSMAGRVSMLVYFSTFILGYILYNYNSFTKLVRKLVSLVIILPLGLFGIDSILSRSSRGIGVIEL
;
A
#
# COMPACT_ATOMS: atom_id res chain seq x y z
N MET A 1 -20.01 -5.11 26.16
CA MET A 1 -21.03 -5.56 25.20
C MET A 1 -20.71 -4.92 23.87
N VAL A 2 -20.61 -5.71 22.78
CA VAL A 2 -20.40 -5.16 21.44
C VAL A 2 -21.56 -4.23 21.13
N SER A 3 -21.31 -2.95 20.83
CA SER A 3 -22.37 -2.09 20.28
C SER A 3 -22.89 -2.73 18.99
N PRO A 4 -24.13 -3.26 18.97
CA PRO A 4 -24.67 -3.90 17.78
C PRO A 4 -24.80 -2.90 16.64
N ILE A 5 -24.95 -1.61 16.96
CA ILE A 5 -25.04 -0.52 15.99
C ILE A 5 -23.75 -0.42 15.21
N ILE A 6 -22.59 -0.39 15.86
CA ILE A 6 -21.27 -0.26 15.19
C ILE A 6 -21.06 -1.41 14.21
N PHE A 7 -21.33 -2.64 14.65
CA PHE A 7 -21.13 -3.82 13.84
C PHE A 7 -22.07 -3.87 12.64
N VAL A 8 -23.37 -3.67 12.87
CA VAL A 8 -24.39 -3.74 11.82
C VAL A 8 -24.22 -2.61 10.82
N SER A 9 -24.06 -1.37 11.29
CA SER A 9 -23.97 -0.20 10.43
C SER A 9 -22.68 -0.15 9.61
N GLY A 10 -21.54 -0.54 10.20
CA GLY A 10 -20.27 -0.64 9.49
C GLY A 10 -20.30 -1.69 8.38
N ILE A 11 -20.82 -2.88 8.66
CA ILE A 11 -20.99 -3.95 7.67
C ILE A 11 -21.98 -3.54 6.58
N PHE A 12 -23.11 -2.95 6.95
CA PHE A 12 -24.12 -2.50 6.01
C PHE A 12 -23.59 -1.41 5.07
N PHE A 13 -22.85 -0.44 5.60
CA PHE A 13 -22.16 0.59 4.80
C PHE A 13 -21.23 -0.04 3.76
N VAL A 14 -20.46 -1.06 4.14
CA VAL A 14 -19.55 -1.77 3.23
C VAL A 14 -20.33 -2.46 2.12
N PHE A 15 -21.36 -3.23 2.46
CA PHE A 15 -22.15 -3.97 1.50
C PHE A 15 -22.78 -3.06 0.46
N ILE A 16 -23.44 -1.98 0.90
CA ILE A 16 -24.02 -0.98 -0.01
C ILE A 16 -22.94 -0.38 -0.90
N THR A 17 -21.83 0.04 -0.33
CA THR A 17 -20.77 0.72 -1.08
C THR A 17 -20.14 -0.20 -2.13
N TYR A 18 -19.85 -1.45 -1.76
CA TYR A 18 -19.32 -2.45 -2.68
C TYR A 18 -20.33 -2.80 -3.78
N PHE A 19 -21.62 -2.87 -3.47
CA PHE A 19 -22.66 -3.10 -4.45
C PHE A 19 -22.77 -1.95 -5.48
N ILE A 20 -22.70 -0.70 -5.01
CA ILE A 20 -22.67 0.48 -5.89
C ILE A 20 -21.44 0.45 -6.80
N ILE A 21 -20.26 0.12 -6.26
CA ILE A 21 -19.03 0.00 -7.05
C ILE A 21 -19.17 -1.13 -8.08
N TYR A 22 -19.71 -2.28 -7.69
CA TYR A 22 -19.94 -3.40 -8.59
C TYR A 22 -20.81 -3.00 -9.79
N ILE A 23 -21.97 -2.39 -9.55
CA ILE A 23 -22.86 -1.90 -10.61
C ILE A 23 -22.14 -0.90 -11.52
N ARG A 24 -21.39 0.03 -10.92
CA ARG A 24 -20.68 1.07 -11.66
C ARG A 24 -19.60 0.48 -12.57
N ILE A 25 -18.82 -0.49 -12.09
CA ILE A 25 -17.78 -1.15 -12.87
C ILE A 25 -18.41 -2.04 -13.94
N TYR A 26 -19.49 -2.75 -13.62
CA TYR A 26 -20.23 -3.57 -14.58
C TYR A 26 -20.74 -2.72 -15.76
N ASN A 27 -21.38 -1.59 -15.47
CA ASN A 27 -21.93 -0.69 -16.48
C ASN A 27 -20.84 0.01 -17.32
N LYS A 28 -19.74 0.44 -16.68
CA LYS A 28 -18.67 1.19 -17.37
C LYS A 28 -17.59 0.30 -17.99
N ARG A 29 -17.57 -0.99 -17.66
CA ARG A 29 -16.54 -1.98 -18.04
C ARG A 29 -15.09 -1.53 -17.78
N LYS A 30 -14.90 -0.53 -16.92
CA LYS A 30 -13.62 0.08 -16.64
C LYS A 30 -13.59 0.55 -15.19
N LEU A 31 -12.48 0.25 -14.54
CA LEU A 31 -12.20 0.66 -13.18
C LEU A 31 -11.53 2.05 -13.20
N GLN A 32 -12.12 3.02 -12.52
CA GLN A 32 -11.68 4.41 -12.43
C GLN A 32 -11.03 4.70 -11.07
N LEU A 33 -10.23 5.76 -10.97
CA LEU A 33 -9.57 6.15 -9.72
C LEU A 33 -10.55 6.39 -8.57
N ILE A 34 -11.70 7.00 -8.86
CA ILE A 34 -12.79 7.17 -7.89
C ILE A 34 -13.31 5.83 -7.34
N ASP A 35 -13.33 4.76 -8.14
CA ASP A 35 -13.80 3.47 -7.67
C ASP A 35 -12.82 2.91 -6.62
N TRP A 36 -11.51 3.12 -6.80
CA TRP A 36 -10.50 2.82 -5.78
C TRP A 36 -10.64 3.66 -4.50
N SER A 37 -10.91 4.96 -4.65
CA SER A 37 -11.09 5.85 -3.49
C SER A 37 -12.29 5.44 -2.65
N ILE A 38 -13.42 5.15 -3.28
CA ILE A 38 -14.64 4.70 -2.58
C ILE A 38 -14.44 3.29 -2.00
N LEU A 39 -13.75 2.40 -2.70
CA LEU A 39 -13.43 1.07 -2.18
C LEU A 39 -12.55 1.18 -0.93
N SER A 40 -11.48 1.97 -0.97
CA SER A 40 -10.60 2.22 0.18
C SER A 40 -11.38 2.79 1.38
N LEU A 41 -12.26 3.77 1.13
CA LEU A 41 -13.12 4.36 2.15
C LEU A 41 -13.96 3.28 2.85
N ALA A 42 -14.66 2.42 2.10
CA ALA A 42 -15.46 1.34 2.66
C ALA A 42 -14.62 0.26 3.36
N THR A 43 -13.50 -0.16 2.78
CA THR A 43 -12.66 -1.21 3.37
C THR A 43 -12.08 -0.78 4.71
N PHE A 44 -11.44 0.39 4.79
CA PHE A 44 -10.75 0.81 6.01
C PHE A 44 -11.71 1.35 7.06
N ASN A 45 -12.65 2.22 6.67
CA ASN A 45 -13.55 2.89 7.61
C ASN A 45 -14.80 2.07 7.93
N GLY A 46 -15.19 1.13 7.08
CA GLY A 46 -16.27 0.20 7.35
C GLY A 46 -15.75 -1.11 7.96
N LEU A 47 -15.14 -1.97 7.14
CA LEU A 47 -14.68 -3.30 7.57
C LEU A 47 -13.57 -3.21 8.62
N GLY A 48 -12.54 -2.41 8.37
CA GLY A 48 -11.38 -2.28 9.24
C GLY A 48 -11.77 -1.80 10.64
N PHE A 49 -12.52 -0.71 10.72
CA PHE A 49 -13.05 -0.19 11.98
C PHE A 49 -13.92 -1.22 12.72
N THR A 50 -14.87 -1.86 12.02
CA THR A 50 -15.77 -2.86 12.61
C THR A 50 -14.99 -4.06 13.16
N PHE A 51 -14.00 -4.55 12.39
CA PHE A 51 -13.15 -5.66 12.79
C PHE A 51 -12.31 -5.33 14.02
N VAL A 52 -11.69 -4.15 14.07
CA VAL A 52 -10.90 -3.70 15.23
C VAL A 52 -11.77 -3.59 16.48
N TYR A 53 -12.98 -3.04 16.35
CA TYR A 53 -13.92 -2.92 17.47
C TYR A 53 -14.42 -4.28 17.97
N TRP A 54 -14.74 -5.20 17.06
CA TRP A 54 -15.11 -6.58 17.40
C TRP A 54 -13.95 -7.31 18.10
N ALA A 55 -12.73 -7.24 17.57
CA ALA A 55 -11.56 -7.87 18.16
C ALA A 55 -11.28 -7.33 19.57
N THR A 56 -11.43 -6.02 19.78
CA THR A 56 -11.29 -5.38 21.10
C THR A 56 -12.29 -5.95 22.11
N ASN A 57 -13.55 -6.06 21.73
CA ASN A 57 -14.59 -6.60 22.62
C ASN A 57 -14.39 -8.08 22.99
N ASN A 58 -13.66 -8.84 22.16
CA ASN A 58 -13.29 -10.22 22.44
C ASN A 58 -11.95 -10.35 23.20
N GLY A 59 -11.40 -9.24 23.71
CA GLY A 59 -10.14 -9.24 24.47
C GLY A 59 -8.90 -9.55 23.63
N LYS A 60 -8.98 -9.44 22.30
CA LYS A 60 -7.86 -9.75 21.37
C LYS A 60 -6.86 -8.61 21.24
N ASN A 61 -7.21 -7.41 21.70
CA ASN A 61 -6.33 -6.24 21.65
C ASN A 61 -5.65 -5.98 22.98
N ASN A 62 -4.48 -5.32 22.93
CA ASN A 62 -3.74 -4.94 24.13
C ASN A 62 -4.61 -4.02 25.04
N PRO A 63 -4.64 -4.26 26.36
CA PRO A 63 -5.37 -3.41 27.31
C PRO A 63 -5.08 -1.91 27.17
N PHE A 64 -3.84 -1.54 26.84
CA PHE A 64 -3.44 -0.14 26.63
C PHE A 64 -4.24 0.54 25.51
N TRP A 65 -4.52 -0.18 24.41
CA TRP A 65 -5.27 0.35 23.27
C TRP A 65 -6.77 0.19 23.43
N THR A 66 -7.19 -0.78 24.24
CA THR A 66 -8.60 -1.11 24.50
C THR A 66 -9.36 0.12 24.99
N GLN A 67 -8.81 0.86 25.95
CA GLN A 67 -9.45 2.06 26.50
C GLN A 67 -9.84 3.08 25.41
N TYR A 68 -8.98 3.31 24.41
CA TYR A 68 -9.24 4.29 23.35
C TYR A 68 -10.29 3.80 22.36
N ILE A 69 -10.40 2.49 22.15
CA ILE A 69 -11.37 1.89 21.23
C ILE A 69 -12.74 1.77 21.90
N THR A 70 -12.78 1.47 23.20
CA THR A 70 -14.04 1.33 23.95
C THR A 70 -14.64 2.68 24.37
N MET A 71 -13.91 3.78 24.25
CA MET A 71 -14.42 5.13 24.48
C MET A 71 -15.49 5.57 23.45
N TYR A 72 -15.54 4.92 22.29
CA TYR A 72 -16.54 5.24 21.27
C TYR A 72 -17.91 4.68 21.65
N ASP A 73 -18.83 5.59 21.95
CA ASP A 73 -20.24 5.29 22.14
C ASP A 73 -20.99 5.16 20.79
N ASN A 74 -22.27 4.76 20.86
CA ASN A 74 -23.10 4.60 19.67
C ASN A 74 -23.27 5.91 18.90
N TYR A 75 -23.28 7.04 19.61
CA TYR A 75 -23.48 8.36 19.03
C TYR A 75 -22.27 8.79 18.20
N THR A 76 -21.06 8.72 18.75
CA THR A 76 -19.81 9.02 18.05
C THR A 76 -19.59 8.10 16.86
N ALA A 77 -19.90 6.81 16.99
CA ALA A 77 -19.80 5.87 15.86
C ALA A 77 -20.81 6.19 14.74
N THR A 78 -22.02 6.62 15.08
CA THR A 78 -23.01 7.05 14.09
C THR A 78 -22.56 8.29 13.34
N ILE A 79 -22.02 9.29 14.06
CA ILE A 79 -21.42 10.48 13.45
C ILE A 79 -20.28 10.09 12.51
N TYR A 80 -19.39 9.20 12.95
CA TYR A 80 -18.27 8.72 12.14
C TYR A 80 -18.74 8.11 10.81
N LEU A 81 -19.77 7.27 10.83
CA LEU A 81 -20.32 6.67 9.62
C LEU A 81 -21.02 7.69 8.71
N LEU A 82 -21.75 8.65 9.29
CA LEU A 82 -22.33 9.76 8.52
C LEU A 82 -21.24 10.59 7.83
N LEU A 83 -20.15 10.89 8.53
CA LEU A 83 -18.99 11.57 7.94
C LEU A 83 -18.35 10.76 6.82
N CYS A 84 -18.26 9.43 6.96
CA CYS A 84 -17.80 8.56 5.88
C CYS A 84 -18.72 8.63 4.65
N ILE A 85 -20.03 8.63 4.84
CA ILE A 85 -21.00 8.78 3.75
C ILE A 85 -20.85 10.14 3.06
N ILE A 86 -20.77 11.23 3.82
CA ILE A 86 -20.56 12.60 3.31
C ILE A 86 -19.26 12.70 2.51
N LEU A 87 -18.18 12.08 3.01
CA LEU A 87 -16.90 12.03 2.32
C LEU A 87 -17.01 11.25 1.00
N GLY A 88 -17.71 10.11 1.00
CA GLY A 88 -17.99 9.33 -0.20
C GLY A 88 -18.78 10.12 -1.25
N LEU A 89 -19.83 10.84 -0.83
CA LEU A 89 -20.61 11.73 -1.70
C LEU A 89 -19.75 12.88 -2.26
N SER A 90 -18.88 13.46 -1.43
CA SER A 90 -17.94 14.51 -1.85
C SER A 90 -16.99 14.02 -2.95
N TYR A 91 -16.49 12.79 -2.85
CA TYR A 91 -15.68 12.19 -3.93
C TYR A 91 -16.46 12.05 -5.23
N VAL A 92 -17.71 11.59 -5.17
CA VAL A 92 -18.58 11.44 -6.35
C VAL A 92 -18.88 12.80 -6.99
N PHE A 93 -19.22 13.79 -6.18
CA PHE A 93 -19.53 15.14 -6.64
C PHE A 93 -18.30 15.80 -7.29
N GLY A 94 -17.15 15.80 -6.60
CA GLY A 94 -15.91 16.36 -7.13
C GLY A 94 -15.45 15.69 -8.44
N TRP A 95 -15.62 14.38 -8.56
CA TRP A 95 -15.31 13.66 -9.80
C TRP A 95 -16.18 14.07 -10.99
N ASN A 96 -17.47 14.32 -10.74
CA ASN A 96 -18.40 14.76 -11.78
C ASN A 96 -18.13 16.21 -12.21
N ILE A 97 -17.78 17.10 -11.28
CA ILE A 97 -17.38 18.48 -11.58
C ILE A 97 -16.16 18.50 -12.51
N ILE A 98 -15.09 17.78 -12.16
CA ILE A 98 -13.85 17.76 -12.95
C ILE A 98 -14.11 17.24 -14.36
N LYS A 99 -14.97 16.23 -14.51
CA LYS A 99 -15.36 15.71 -15.84
C LYS A 99 -16.12 16.72 -16.68
N SER A 100 -16.94 17.56 -16.05
CA SER A 100 -17.67 18.62 -16.74
C SER A 100 -16.72 19.70 -17.25
N ILE A 101 -15.74 20.09 -16.44
CA ILE A 101 -14.77 21.16 -16.75
C ILE A 101 -13.77 20.73 -17.84
N LYS A 102 -13.30 19.48 -17.83
CA LYS A 102 -12.23 18.99 -18.73
C LYS A 102 -12.71 18.52 -20.12
N ARG A 103 -13.90 18.90 -20.59
CA ARG A 103 -14.32 18.63 -21.98
C ARG A 103 -13.51 19.50 -22.96
N LEU A 104 -12.27 19.09 -23.25
CA LEU A 104 -11.42 19.69 -24.29
C LEU A 104 -11.81 19.18 -25.69
N PRO A 105 -11.78 20.02 -26.73
CA PRO A 105 -12.12 19.63 -28.10
C PRO A 105 -11.05 18.71 -28.72
N ALA A 106 -11.52 17.68 -29.43
CA ALA A 106 -10.76 16.48 -29.83
C ALA A 106 -9.94 16.58 -31.14
N LYS A 107 -9.41 17.74 -31.51
CA LYS A 107 -8.66 17.90 -32.77
C LYS A 107 -7.15 18.03 -32.49
N ASN A 108 -6.36 17.08 -33.01
CA ASN A 108 -4.89 16.92 -32.91
C ASN A 108 -4.31 16.10 -31.73
N GLU A 109 -5.11 15.22 -31.12
CA GLU A 109 -4.66 14.46 -29.95
C GLU A 109 -3.62 13.35 -30.21
N LYS A 110 -3.60 12.69 -31.39
CA LYS A 110 -2.84 11.42 -31.53
C LYS A 110 -1.31 11.60 -31.52
N THR A 111 -0.77 12.52 -32.31
CA THR A 111 0.69 12.76 -32.40
C THR A 111 1.22 13.47 -31.16
N LEU A 112 0.44 14.38 -30.56
CA LEU A 112 0.78 15.03 -29.30
C LEU A 112 0.78 14.05 -28.12
N LYS A 113 -0.12 13.05 -28.11
CA LYS A 113 -0.19 12.02 -27.08
C LYS A 113 1.03 11.09 -27.09
N GLU A 114 1.55 10.73 -28.27
CA GLU A 114 2.73 9.86 -28.35
C GLU A 114 4.01 10.55 -27.87
N SER A 115 4.24 11.81 -28.26
CA SER A 115 5.42 12.57 -27.81
C SER A 115 5.36 12.89 -26.31
N PHE A 116 4.18 13.26 -25.80
CA PHE A 116 3.96 13.47 -24.38
C PHE A 116 4.19 12.19 -23.57
N TYR A 117 3.72 11.05 -24.08
CA TYR A 117 3.90 9.76 -23.44
C TYR A 117 5.37 9.35 -23.37
N LEU A 118 6.13 9.47 -24.47
CA LEU A 118 7.57 9.17 -24.46
C LEU A 118 8.32 10.06 -23.46
N ASN A 119 8.00 11.34 -23.40
CA ASN A 119 8.56 12.26 -22.41
C ASN A 119 8.20 11.85 -20.98
N ALA A 120 6.97 11.41 -20.72
CA ALA A 120 6.55 10.91 -19.41
C ALA A 120 7.32 9.64 -19.02
N VAL A 121 7.53 8.70 -19.95
CA VAL A 121 8.31 7.47 -19.71
C VAL A 121 9.77 7.78 -19.40
N ILE A 122 10.38 8.74 -20.08
CA ILE A 122 11.77 9.16 -19.82
C ILE A 122 11.86 9.85 -18.45
N LYS A 123 10.95 10.79 -18.14
CA LYS A 123 10.91 11.51 -16.86
C LYS A 123 10.71 10.56 -15.69
N THR A 124 9.75 9.64 -15.78
CA THR A 124 9.49 8.63 -14.72
C THR A 124 10.70 7.74 -14.49
N ARG A 125 11.46 7.39 -15.54
CA ARG A 125 12.70 6.63 -15.41
C ARG A 125 13.79 7.42 -14.69
N LEU A 126 13.94 8.69 -15.03
CA LEU A 126 14.90 9.59 -14.36
C LEU A 126 14.56 9.70 -12.87
N ILE A 127 13.28 9.90 -12.54
CA ILE A 127 12.80 9.94 -11.15
C ILE A 127 13.14 8.63 -10.43
N ALA A 128 12.91 7.47 -11.06
CA ALA A 128 13.23 6.18 -10.46
C ALA A 128 14.73 6.05 -10.11
N TRP A 129 15.63 6.47 -11.01
CA TRP A 129 17.07 6.47 -10.75
C TRP A 129 17.48 7.44 -9.65
N VAL A 130 16.93 8.66 -9.65
CA VAL A 130 17.20 9.66 -8.62
C VAL A 130 16.74 9.14 -7.24
N MET A 131 15.54 8.57 -7.16
CA MET A 131 15.02 7.96 -5.93
C MET A 131 15.91 6.81 -5.45
N LEU A 132 16.38 5.95 -6.35
CA LEU A 132 17.30 4.86 -6.01
C LEU A 132 18.60 5.40 -5.42
N PHE A 133 19.23 6.36 -6.10
CA PHE A 133 20.49 6.96 -5.65
C PHE A 133 20.34 7.66 -4.30
N LEU A 134 19.33 8.53 -4.16
CA LEU A 134 19.03 9.22 -2.90
C LEU A 134 18.76 8.22 -1.77
N GLY A 135 18.03 7.15 -2.06
CA GLY A 135 17.72 6.09 -1.09
C GLY A 135 18.97 5.38 -0.58
N ILE A 136 19.86 4.96 -1.49
CA ILE A 136 21.11 4.27 -1.15
C ILE A 136 22.02 5.19 -0.33
N VAL A 137 22.24 6.42 -0.78
CA VAL A 137 23.11 7.39 -0.09
C VAL A 137 22.56 7.74 1.29
N SER A 138 21.25 8.03 1.38
CA SER A 138 20.60 8.36 2.66
C SER A 138 20.70 7.19 3.64
N TYR A 139 20.50 5.96 3.18
CA TYR A 139 20.60 4.79 4.03
C TYR A 139 22.05 4.46 4.43
N ALA A 140 23.02 4.68 3.54
CA ALA A 140 24.44 4.55 3.87
C ALA A 140 24.85 5.52 4.99
N LEU A 141 24.44 6.79 4.88
CA LEU A 141 24.69 7.80 5.89
C LEU A 141 24.00 7.47 7.23
N TYR A 142 22.76 6.99 7.18
CA TYR A 142 22.04 6.52 8.36
C TYR A 142 22.76 5.36 9.05
N THR A 143 23.17 4.34 8.30
CA THR A 143 23.79 3.12 8.84
C THR A 143 25.19 3.35 9.38
N LYS A 144 25.89 4.42 8.98
CA LYS A 144 27.25 4.74 9.43
C LYS A 144 27.39 4.78 10.96
N ALA A 145 26.41 5.33 11.67
CA ALA A 145 26.43 5.37 13.14
C ALA A 145 26.33 4.00 13.82
N TYR A 146 25.92 2.97 13.06
CA TYR A 146 25.69 1.61 13.56
C TYR A 146 26.73 0.61 13.05
N GLY A 147 27.88 1.08 12.53
CA GLY A 147 28.89 0.22 11.91
C GLY A 147 28.62 -0.11 10.43
N GLY A 148 27.84 0.72 9.74
CA GLY A 148 27.52 0.57 8.32
C GLY A 148 26.43 -0.47 8.06
N PHE A 149 26.33 -0.91 6.80
CA PHE A 149 25.26 -1.80 6.33
C PHE A 149 25.22 -3.17 7.05
N LEU A 150 26.37 -3.74 7.41
CA LEU A 150 26.36 -5.00 8.16
C LEU A 150 26.10 -4.76 9.65
N GLY A 151 26.66 -3.70 10.22
CA GLY A 151 26.52 -3.40 11.65
C GLY A 151 25.07 -3.14 12.07
N ILE A 152 24.27 -2.44 11.25
CA ILE A 152 22.84 -2.17 11.56
C ILE A 152 22.02 -3.45 11.76
N LEU A 153 22.39 -4.57 11.12
CA LEU A 153 21.67 -5.83 11.24
C LEU A 153 21.73 -6.42 12.65
N ASN A 154 22.84 -6.16 13.37
CA ASN A 154 23.05 -6.60 14.74
C ASN A 154 22.23 -5.76 15.73
N TYR A 155 22.04 -4.47 15.44
CA TYR A 155 21.33 -3.54 16.31
C TYR A 155 19.83 -3.40 16.00
N THR A 156 19.33 -4.06 14.95
CA THR A 156 17.95 -3.86 14.45
C THR A 156 16.87 -4.06 15.53
N ILE A 157 16.99 -5.15 16.32
CA ILE A 157 16.01 -5.47 17.37
C ILE A 157 16.07 -4.41 18.47
N ALA A 158 17.29 -4.09 18.92
CA ALA A 158 17.52 -3.14 20.01
C ALA A 158 17.09 -1.70 19.67
N ILE A 159 17.28 -1.26 18.43
CA ILE A 159 16.81 0.04 17.94
C ILE A 159 15.29 0.09 17.94
N ARG A 160 14.64 -1.01 17.52
CA ARG A 160 13.18 -1.09 17.46
C ARG A 160 12.53 -1.20 18.83
N SER A 161 13.15 -1.91 19.76
CA SER A 161 12.69 -2.00 21.15
C SER A 161 12.99 -0.73 21.96
N GLY A 162 13.76 0.21 21.39
CA GLY A 162 14.16 1.44 22.10
C GLY A 162 15.09 1.17 23.29
N THR A 163 15.71 -0.01 23.36
CA THR A 163 16.53 -0.42 24.50
C THR A 163 17.96 0.10 24.43
N ILE A 164 18.39 0.57 23.26
CA ILE A 164 19.71 1.18 23.05
C ILE A 164 19.51 2.53 22.34
N SER A 165 20.07 3.59 22.92
CA SER A 165 20.15 4.92 22.30
C SER A 165 21.56 5.16 21.75
N ILE A 166 21.72 5.01 20.43
CA ILE A 166 22.94 5.41 19.74
C ILE A 166 22.71 6.81 19.17
N TYR A 167 23.58 7.75 19.52
CA TYR A 167 23.51 9.10 18.98
C TYR A 167 23.79 9.08 17.47
N ASN A 168 22.77 9.43 16.66
CA ASN A 168 22.88 9.54 15.21
C ASN A 168 22.21 10.83 14.73
N PRO A 169 22.99 11.88 14.39
CA PRO A 169 22.45 13.15 13.91
C PRO A 169 21.74 13.02 12.55
N LEU A 170 22.03 11.95 11.80
CA LEU A 170 21.45 11.65 10.49
C LEU A 170 20.33 10.61 10.56
N SER A 171 19.75 10.38 11.74
CA SER A 171 18.65 9.42 11.95
C SER A 171 17.43 9.72 11.07
N PHE A 172 17.15 10.98 10.74
CA PHE A 172 16.04 11.37 9.87
C PHE A 172 16.16 10.80 8.44
N LEU A 173 17.39 10.55 7.95
CA LEU A 173 17.65 9.98 6.62
C LEU A 173 17.16 8.53 6.49
N GLN A 174 16.91 7.84 7.61
CA GLN A 174 16.34 6.50 7.63
C GLN A 174 15.06 6.38 6.79
N LYS A 175 14.19 7.41 6.83
CA LYS A 175 12.91 7.40 6.10
C LYS A 175 13.12 7.54 4.58
N LEU A 176 14.15 8.26 4.16
CA LEU A 176 14.52 8.37 2.74
C LEU A 176 15.11 7.07 2.20
N GLY A 177 15.65 6.21 3.08
CA GLY A 177 16.08 4.86 2.75
C GLY A 177 15.01 3.96 2.14
N TYR A 178 13.72 4.32 2.23
CA TYR A 178 12.62 3.59 1.60
C TYR A 178 12.38 3.97 0.13
N PHE A 179 13.05 5.00 -0.41
CA PHE A 179 12.93 5.36 -1.83
C PHE A 179 13.25 4.25 -2.85
N PRO A 180 14.16 3.30 -2.58
CA PRO A 180 14.41 2.17 -3.46
C PRO A 180 13.18 1.28 -3.66
N LEU A 181 12.27 1.19 -2.66
CA LEU A 181 11.00 0.47 -2.82
C LEU A 181 10.16 1.10 -3.93
N PHE A 182 9.98 2.42 -3.90
CA PHE A 182 9.25 3.15 -4.94
C PHE A 182 9.93 3.05 -6.30
N SER A 183 11.27 3.18 -6.32
CA SER A 183 12.06 3.03 -7.54
C SER A 183 11.84 1.67 -8.20
N SER A 184 11.81 0.59 -7.42
CA SER A 184 11.57 -0.77 -7.93
C SER A 184 10.20 -0.93 -8.57
N TYR A 185 9.15 -0.30 -8.02
CA TYR A 185 7.82 -0.29 -8.64
C TYR A 185 7.80 0.47 -9.96
N LEU A 186 8.47 1.63 -10.03
CA LEU A 186 8.54 2.43 -11.25
C LEU A 186 9.26 1.68 -12.37
N PHE A 187 10.40 1.03 -12.08
CA PHE A 187 11.11 0.22 -13.05
C PHE A 187 10.28 -0.99 -13.49
N PHE A 188 9.64 -1.69 -12.55
CA PHE A 188 8.78 -2.83 -12.86
C PHE A 188 7.59 -2.46 -13.74
N GLY A 189 6.93 -1.32 -13.47
CA GLY A 189 5.87 -0.80 -14.32
C GLY A 189 6.32 -0.59 -15.76
N GLN A 190 7.51 0.00 -15.95
CA GLN A 190 8.09 0.19 -17.29
C GLN A 190 8.50 -1.12 -17.98
N ILE A 191 8.84 -2.17 -17.22
CA ILE A 191 9.18 -3.50 -17.76
C ILE A 191 7.93 -4.24 -18.25
N ILE A 192 6.83 -4.17 -17.50
CA ILE A 192 5.56 -4.79 -17.88
C ILE A 192 4.98 -4.11 -19.12
N GLU A 193 5.21 -2.81 -19.27
CA GLU A 193 4.68 -2.02 -20.36
C GLU A 193 5.31 -2.42 -21.71
N LYS A 194 4.53 -3.10 -22.56
CA LYS A 194 4.99 -3.67 -23.84
C LYS A 194 5.30 -2.64 -24.95
N THR A 195 5.52 -1.37 -24.62
CA THR A 195 5.75 -0.32 -25.63
C THR A 195 7.10 -0.43 -26.37
N LYS A 196 7.13 0.10 -27.61
CA LYS A 196 8.18 -0.07 -28.64
C LYS A 196 9.60 0.39 -28.27
N ALA A 197 9.84 1.02 -27.12
CA ALA A 197 11.16 1.49 -26.73
C ALA A 197 12.06 0.36 -26.19
N LYS A 198 12.45 -0.59 -27.05
CA LYS A 198 13.23 -1.80 -26.66
C LYS A 198 14.56 -1.49 -25.93
N THR A 199 15.23 -0.39 -26.24
CA THR A 199 16.49 0.04 -25.59
C THR A 199 16.31 0.58 -24.17
N ALA A 200 15.11 1.06 -23.81
CA ALA A 200 14.78 1.43 -22.45
C ALA A 200 14.77 0.23 -21.49
N ASN A 201 14.41 -0.95 -22.01
CA ASN A 201 14.07 -2.11 -21.20
C ASN A 201 15.29 -2.66 -20.43
N LYS A 202 16.49 -2.65 -21.04
CA LYS A 202 17.71 -3.13 -20.36
C LYS A 202 18.10 -2.27 -19.15
N ARG A 203 18.04 -0.94 -19.28
CA ARG A 203 18.36 -0.02 -18.16
C ARG A 203 17.32 -0.12 -17.05
N CYS A 204 16.04 -0.26 -17.41
CA CYS A 204 14.97 -0.46 -16.44
C CYS A 204 15.10 -1.80 -15.73
N PHE A 205 15.46 -2.87 -16.44
CA PHE A 205 15.71 -4.18 -15.85
C PHE A 205 16.88 -4.15 -14.86
N PHE A 206 17.99 -3.51 -15.22
CA PHE A 206 19.13 -3.37 -14.31
C PHE A 206 18.78 -2.51 -13.09
N GLY A 207 18.11 -1.37 -13.29
CA GLY A 207 17.59 -0.53 -12.21
C GLY A 207 16.62 -1.29 -11.30
N TYR A 208 15.75 -2.13 -11.87
CA TYR A 208 14.85 -3.01 -11.13
C TYR A 208 15.62 -3.99 -10.25
N ILE A 209 16.62 -4.71 -10.78
CA ILE A 209 17.39 -5.67 -9.99
C ILE A 209 18.07 -4.99 -8.80
N ILE A 210 18.75 -3.86 -9.03
CA ILE A 210 19.46 -3.14 -7.96
C ILE A 210 18.46 -2.63 -6.91
N SER A 211 17.39 -1.95 -7.36
CA SER A 211 16.39 -1.39 -6.45
C SER A 211 15.64 -2.47 -5.68
N PHE A 212 15.33 -3.61 -6.30
CA PHE A 212 14.68 -4.75 -5.67
C PHE A 212 15.57 -5.40 -4.62
N ALA A 213 16.82 -5.71 -4.95
CA ALA A 213 17.79 -6.28 -4.01
C ALA A 213 18.01 -5.36 -2.80
N PHE A 214 18.19 -4.06 -3.06
CA PHE A 214 18.37 -3.08 -1.99
C PHE A 214 17.10 -2.90 -1.15
N SER A 215 15.91 -2.96 -1.76
CA SER A 215 14.64 -2.91 -1.04
C SER A 215 14.45 -4.09 -0.09
N ILE A 216 14.81 -5.30 -0.52
CA ILE A 216 14.80 -6.49 0.34
C ILE A 216 15.71 -6.26 1.54
N TYR A 217 16.92 -5.74 1.32
CA TYR A 217 17.86 -5.44 2.39
C TYR A 217 17.33 -4.37 3.36
N VAL A 218 16.74 -3.27 2.88
CA VAL A 218 16.13 -2.24 3.74
C VAL A 218 14.95 -2.82 4.55
N LEU A 219 14.09 -3.61 3.92
CA LEU A 219 12.95 -4.25 4.59
C LEU A 219 13.40 -5.25 5.66
N TYR A 220 14.46 -6.01 5.37
CA TYR A 220 15.07 -6.96 6.30
C TYR A 220 15.70 -6.24 7.50
N SER A 221 16.50 -5.20 7.25
CA SER A 221 17.15 -4.40 8.30
C SER A 221 16.17 -3.58 9.15
N MET A 222 14.93 -3.39 8.69
CA MET A 222 13.86 -2.76 9.47
C MET A 222 12.92 -3.77 10.14
N ALA A 223 13.13 -5.08 9.92
CA ALA A 223 12.32 -6.18 10.45
C ALA A 223 10.80 -6.00 10.21
N GLY A 224 10.42 -5.38 9.09
CA GLY A 224 9.04 -5.07 8.78
C GLY A 224 8.31 -6.22 8.10
N ARG A 225 7.76 -7.19 8.87
CA ARG A 225 6.99 -8.34 8.33
C ARG A 225 5.87 -7.90 7.38
N VAL A 226 5.00 -7.02 7.88
CA VAL A 226 3.88 -6.46 7.11
C VAL A 226 4.38 -5.63 5.93
N SER A 227 5.43 -4.81 6.12
CA SER A 227 6.00 -3.99 5.06
C SER A 227 6.59 -4.83 3.92
N MET A 228 7.23 -5.96 4.26
CA MET A 228 7.78 -6.90 3.28
C MET A 228 6.67 -7.63 2.53
N LEU A 229 5.62 -8.06 3.23
CA LEU A 229 4.43 -8.64 2.61
C LEU A 229 3.76 -7.65 1.65
N VAL A 230 3.53 -6.42 2.08
CA VAL A 230 2.93 -5.36 1.25
C VAL A 230 3.82 -5.08 0.03
N TYR A 231 5.14 -5.08 0.19
CA TYR A 231 6.08 -4.88 -0.90
C TYR A 231 5.93 -5.92 -2.01
N PHE A 232 6.00 -7.21 -1.67
CA PHE A 232 5.82 -8.28 -2.66
C PHE A 232 4.42 -8.31 -3.26
N SER A 233 3.40 -8.05 -2.43
CA SER A 233 2.00 -8.02 -2.87
C SER A 233 1.73 -6.93 -3.89
N THR A 234 2.43 -5.79 -3.78
CA THR A 234 2.27 -4.67 -4.71
C THR A 234 2.71 -5.03 -6.13
N PHE A 235 3.76 -5.85 -6.30
CA PHE A 235 4.17 -6.35 -7.61
C PHE A 235 3.11 -7.27 -8.23
N ILE A 236 2.58 -8.20 -7.43
CA ILE A 236 1.56 -9.15 -7.87
C ILE A 236 0.28 -8.39 -8.25
N LEU A 237 -0.16 -7.46 -7.41
CA LEU A 237 -1.30 -6.58 -7.66
C LEU A 237 -1.11 -5.74 -8.92
N GLY A 238 0.06 -5.12 -9.09
CA GLY A 238 0.40 -4.35 -10.28
C GLY A 238 0.30 -5.19 -11.56
N TYR A 239 0.80 -6.42 -11.54
CA TYR A 239 0.72 -7.34 -12.68
C TYR A 239 -0.73 -7.80 -12.96
N ILE A 240 -1.51 -8.11 -11.92
CA ILE A 240 -2.93 -8.49 -12.05
C ILE A 240 -3.74 -7.33 -12.65
N LEU A 241 -3.50 -6.11 -12.17
CA LEU A 241 -4.17 -4.89 -12.62
C LEU A 241 -3.72 -4.40 -13.99
N TYR A 242 -2.54 -4.79 -14.47
CA TYR A 242 -2.14 -4.48 -15.83
C TYR A 242 -2.79 -5.43 -16.85
N ASN A 243 -2.93 -6.72 -16.50
CA ASN A 243 -3.38 -7.77 -17.41
C ASN A 243 -4.84 -8.21 -17.20
N TYR A 244 -5.69 -7.39 -16.57
CA TYR A 244 -7.09 -7.78 -16.37
C TYR A 244 -7.89 -7.60 -17.67
N ASN A 245 -8.50 -8.68 -18.13
CA ASN A 245 -9.38 -8.67 -19.30
C ASN A 245 -10.87 -8.69 -18.92
N SER A 246 -11.19 -9.16 -17.71
CA SER A 246 -12.56 -9.26 -17.21
C SER A 246 -12.59 -8.96 -15.72
N PHE A 247 -13.63 -8.24 -15.31
CA PHE A 247 -13.84 -7.88 -13.90
C PHE A 247 -14.02 -9.12 -13.02
N THR A 248 -14.74 -10.15 -13.48
CA THR A 248 -14.93 -11.37 -12.68
C THR A 248 -13.61 -12.12 -12.45
N LYS A 249 -12.75 -12.17 -13.48
CA LYS A 249 -11.40 -12.74 -13.36
C LYS A 249 -10.51 -11.90 -12.43
N LEU A 250 -10.65 -10.57 -12.45
CA LEU A 250 -9.95 -9.68 -11.53
C LEU A 250 -10.35 -9.97 -10.08
N VAL A 251 -11.66 -10.00 -9.78
CA VAL A 251 -12.16 -10.29 -8.43
C VAL A 251 -11.67 -11.65 -7.95
N ARG A 252 -11.74 -12.70 -8.77
CA ARG A 252 -11.23 -14.04 -8.40
C ARG A 252 -9.76 -14.01 -8.02
N LYS A 253 -8.92 -13.32 -8.80
CA LYS A 253 -7.48 -13.18 -8.52
C LYS A 253 -7.20 -12.39 -7.25
N LEU A 254 -7.98 -11.32 -7.00
CA LEU A 254 -7.86 -10.54 -5.77
C LEU A 254 -8.25 -11.35 -4.54
N VAL A 255 -9.35 -12.11 -4.60
CA VAL A 255 -9.78 -13.01 -3.51
C VAL A 255 -8.71 -14.07 -3.25
N SER A 256 -8.16 -14.71 -4.28
CA SER A 256 -7.06 -15.67 -4.07
C SER A 256 -5.83 -15.02 -3.44
N LEU A 257 -5.51 -13.78 -3.83
CA LEU A 257 -4.39 -13.05 -3.24
C LEU A 257 -4.64 -12.80 -1.75
N VAL A 258 -5.82 -12.30 -1.37
CA VAL A 258 -6.18 -12.07 0.04
C VAL A 258 -6.07 -13.35 0.89
N ILE A 259 -6.47 -14.50 0.35
CA ILE A 259 -6.35 -15.80 1.05
C ILE A 259 -4.88 -16.23 1.20
N ILE A 260 -4.03 -15.93 0.21
CA ILE A 260 -2.60 -16.30 0.22
C ILE A 260 -1.79 -15.36 1.14
N LEU A 261 -2.20 -14.11 1.34
CA LEU A 261 -1.43 -13.14 2.13
C LEU A 261 -1.10 -13.63 3.56
N PRO A 262 -2.05 -14.19 4.34
CA PRO A 262 -1.73 -14.76 5.65
C PRO A 262 -0.60 -15.80 5.58
N LEU A 263 -0.63 -16.71 4.60
CA LEU A 263 0.42 -17.72 4.40
C LEU A 263 1.78 -17.06 4.09
N GLY A 264 1.77 -16.01 3.27
CA GLY A 264 2.97 -15.21 3.00
C GLY A 264 3.53 -14.54 4.26
N LEU A 265 2.66 -14.10 5.17
CA LEU A 265 3.06 -13.50 6.45
C LEU A 265 3.76 -14.53 7.34
N PHE A 266 3.21 -15.75 7.44
CA PHE A 266 3.87 -16.86 8.14
C PHE A 266 5.24 -17.19 7.55
N GLY A 267 5.35 -17.26 6.22
CA GLY A 267 6.63 -17.51 5.56
C GLY A 267 7.68 -16.43 5.86
N ILE A 268 7.29 -15.15 5.77
CA ILE A 268 8.17 -14.02 6.10
C ILE A 268 8.58 -14.03 7.58
N ASP A 269 7.66 -14.38 8.48
CA ASP A 269 7.96 -14.51 9.92
C ASP A 269 9.02 -15.60 10.17
N SER A 270 8.84 -16.77 9.54
CA SER A 270 9.80 -17.88 9.64
C SER A 270 11.18 -17.49 9.11
N ILE A 271 11.26 -16.78 7.98
CA ILE A 271 12.54 -16.33 7.40
C ILE A 271 13.23 -15.33 8.32
N LEU A 272 12.46 -14.42 8.93
CA LEU A 272 13.03 -13.40 9.80
C LEU A 272 13.48 -13.96 11.15
N SER A 273 12.96 -15.12 11.61
CA SER A 273 13.34 -15.84 12.85
C SER A 273 13.53 -14.96 14.09
N ARG A 274 12.82 -13.83 14.13
CA ARG A 274 12.96 -12.76 15.14
C ARG A 274 11.75 -12.67 16.07
N SER A 275 10.84 -13.65 16.02
CA SER A 275 9.76 -13.79 17.00
C SER A 275 10.28 -14.53 18.22
N SER A 276 10.14 -13.92 19.41
CA SER A 276 10.74 -14.44 20.65
C SER A 276 9.99 -15.61 21.29
N ARG A 277 9.00 -16.19 20.60
CA ARG A 277 8.23 -17.41 20.92
C ARG A 277 7.29 -17.62 19.74
N GLY A 278 7.06 -18.85 19.31
CA GLY A 278 6.18 -19.23 18.19
C GLY A 278 4.68 -18.94 18.39
N ILE A 279 4.31 -17.82 19.02
CA ILE A 279 2.96 -17.44 19.47
C ILE A 279 2.45 -16.22 18.69
N GLY A 280 3.32 -15.45 18.01
CA GLY A 280 2.98 -14.12 17.49
C GLY A 280 1.93 -14.04 16.37
N VAL A 281 1.45 -15.15 15.83
CA VAL A 281 0.40 -15.18 14.79
C VAL A 281 -0.72 -16.18 15.11
N ILE A 282 -0.57 -17.02 16.14
CA ILE A 282 -1.56 -18.06 16.50
C ILE A 282 -2.75 -17.47 17.29
N GLU A 283 -2.61 -16.26 17.85
CA GLU A 283 -3.64 -15.64 18.71
C GLU A 283 -4.47 -14.51 18.09
N LEU A 284 -4.37 -14.26 16.77
CA LEU A 284 -5.33 -13.38 16.08
C LEU A 284 -6.66 -14.11 15.83
#